data_AF-A0A521LD49-F1
#
_entry.id   AF-A0A521LD49-F1
#
_cell.length_a   1.000
_cell.length_b   1.000
_cell.length_c   1.000
_cell.angle_alpha   90.00
_cell.angle_beta   90.00
_cell.angle_gamma   90.00
#
_symmetry.space_group_name_H-M   'P 1'
#
loop_
_entity.id
_entity.type
_entity.pdbx_description
1 polymer ?
#
loop_
_entity_poly.entity_id
_entity_poly.type
_entity_poly.pdbx_seq_one_letter_code
_entity_poly.pdbx_strand_id
1 'polypeptide(L)'
;MRLTRSELLFIALGAVLGAAVAWAAKSGLVARDGAFPPFVIVLLGLGLAELAAGYAAGRAPGTLVGMPGRFLAFVIGVCVFLLGERYL
;
A
#
# COMPACT_ATOMS: atom_id res chain seq x y z
N MET A 1 -2.63 -3.85 -21.56
CA MET A 1 -2.51 -2.49 -21.03
C MET A 1 -1.06 -2.26 -20.64
N ARG A 2 -0.41 -1.16 -21.08
CA ARG A 2 0.94 -0.80 -20.61
C ARG A 2 0.79 0.02 -19.33
N LEU A 3 1.38 -0.46 -18.23
CA LEU A 3 1.46 0.28 -16.98
C LEU A 3 2.32 1.53 -17.18
N THR A 4 1.83 2.66 -16.70
CA THR A 4 2.57 3.93 -16.68
C THR A 4 3.62 3.93 -15.56
N ARG A 5 4.62 4.83 -15.65
CA ARG A 5 5.67 4.93 -14.62
C ARG A 5 5.10 5.26 -13.24
N SER A 6 4.09 6.13 -13.16
CA SER A 6 3.43 6.47 -11.89
C SER A 6 2.74 5.25 -11.27
N GLU A 7 2.08 4.42 -12.09
CA GLU A 7 1.46 3.18 -11.61
C GLU A 7 2.49 2.18 -11.09
N LEU A 8 3.63 2.02 -11.78
CA LEU A 8 4.71 1.15 -11.31
C LEU A 8 5.30 1.63 -9.98
N LEU A 9 5.55 2.94 -9.83
CA LEU A 9 6.03 3.52 -8.57
C LEU A 9 5.01 3.35 -7.45
N PHE A 10 3.72 3.51 -7.75
CA PHE A 10 2.66 3.33 -6.77
C PHE A 10 2.52 1.85 -6.33
N ILE A 11 2.70 0.91 -7.26
CA ILE A 11 2.75 -0.52 -6.96
C ILE A 11 3.96 -0.85 -6.08
N ALA A 12 5.14 -0.32 -6.40
CA ALA A 12 6.33 -0.51 -5.58
C ALA A 12 6.14 0.07 -4.16
N LEU A 13 5.48 1.23 -4.05
CA LEU A 13 5.11 1.81 -2.76
C LEU A 13 4.16 0.91 -1.97
N GLY A 14 3.19 0.28 -2.64
CA GLY A 14 2.33 -0.75 -2.03
C GLY A 14 3.12 -1.93 -1.44
N ALA A 15 4.11 -2.44 -2.17
CA ALA A 15 4.99 -3.51 -1.69
C ALA A 15 5.81 -3.09 -0.45
N VAL A 16 6.39 -1.88 -0.48
CA VAL A 16 7.14 -1.32 0.65
C VAL A 16 6.24 -1.14 1.88
N LEU A 17 5.02 -0.64 1.70
CA LEU A 17 4.01 -0.55 2.76
C LEU A 17 3.68 -1.91 3.35
N GLY A 18 3.46 -2.93 2.51
CA GLY A 18 3.22 -4.30 2.96
C GLY A 18 4.36 -4.84 3.85
N ALA A 19 5.61 -4.62 3.43
CA ALA A 19 6.79 -5.03 4.20
C ALA A 19 6.92 -4.26 5.52
N ALA A 20 6.67 -2.95 5.50
CA ALA A 20 6.70 -2.12 6.70
C ALA A 20 5.63 -2.53 7.72
N VAL A 21 4.41 -2.83 7.26
CA VAL A 21 3.33 -3.31 8.12
C VAL A 21 3.64 -4.70 8.68
N ALA A 22 4.24 -5.60 7.90
CA ALA A 22 4.66 -6.91 8.40
C ALA A 22 5.70 -6.78 9.52
N TRP A 23 6.68 -5.90 9.34
CA TRP A 23 7.68 -5.60 10.38
C TRP A 23 7.05 -4.95 11.63
N ALA A 24 6.10 -4.03 11.45
CA ALA A 24 5.37 -3.40 12.54
C ALA A 24 4.50 -4.42 13.31
N ALA A 25 3.87 -5.37 12.61
CA ALA A 25 3.14 -6.47 13.24
C ALA A 25 4.06 -7.40 14.02
N LYS A 26 5.25 -7.73 13.49
CA LYS A 26 6.25 -8.56 14.19
C LYS A 26 6.81 -7.90 15.45
N SER A 27 7.05 -6.59 15.40
CA SER A 27 7.60 -5.82 16.53
C SER A 27 6.55 -5.53 17.62
N GLY A 28 5.29 -5.95 17.45
CA GLY A 28 4.21 -5.72 18.40
C GLY A 28 3.63 -4.30 18.35
N LEU A 29 4.05 -3.48 17.39
CA LEU A 29 3.51 -2.14 17.15
C LEU A 29 2.10 -2.18 16.56
N VAL A 30 1.74 -3.26 15.86
CA VAL A 30 0.40 -3.49 15.29
C VAL A 30 -0.19 -4.75 15.91
N ALA A 31 -1.31 -4.59 16.61
CA ALA A 31 -2.08 -5.71 17.16
C ALA A 31 -2.74 -6.50 16.03
N ARG A 32 -2.46 -7.80 15.96
CA ARG A 32 -3.02 -8.72 14.94
C ARG A 32 -4.53 -8.90 15.10
N ASP A 33 -5.01 -8.92 16.34
CA ASP A 33 -6.43 -9.06 16.70
C ASP A 33 -7.05 -7.73 17.16
N GLY A 34 -6.43 -6.61 16.79
CA GLY A 34 -6.96 -5.28 17.11
C GLY A 34 -8.18 -4.90 16.27
N ALA A 35 -8.85 -3.81 16.63
CA ALA A 35 -9.97 -3.26 15.87
C ALA A 35 -9.61 -2.87 14.42
N PHE A 36 -8.31 -2.67 14.14
CA PHE A 36 -7.78 -2.40 12.81
C PHE A 36 -6.88 -3.55 12.33
N PRO A 37 -7.37 -4.38 11.42
CA PRO A 37 -6.55 -5.41 10.80
C PRO A 37 -5.35 -4.82 10.05
N PRO A 38 -4.21 -5.53 9.98
CA PRO A 38 -3.00 -5.02 9.32
C PRO A 38 -3.20 -4.62 7.85
N PHE A 39 -4.04 -5.34 7.09
CA PHE A 39 -4.32 -5.00 5.69
C PHE A 39 -5.04 -3.65 5.54
N VAL A 40 -5.81 -3.21 6.55
CA VAL A 40 -6.46 -1.89 6.55
C VAL A 40 -5.40 -0.78 6.66
N ILE A 41 -4.31 -1.03 7.38
CA ILE A 41 -3.17 -0.10 7.45
C ILE A 41 -2.51 0.04 6.08
N VAL A 42 -2.36 -1.06 5.33
CA VAL A 42 -1.85 -1.03 3.95
C VAL A 42 -2.78 -0.22 3.05
N LEU A 43 -4.10 -0.43 3.15
CA LEU A 43 -5.11 0.31 2.38
C LEU A 43 -5.07 1.82 2.68
N LEU A 44 -5.04 2.18 3.98
CA LEU A 44 -4.95 3.56 4.44
C LEU A 44 -3.64 4.21 3.99
N GLY A 45 -2.51 3.50 4.11
CA GLY A 45 -1.21 3.99 3.68
C GLY A 45 -1.16 4.28 2.18
N LEU A 46 -1.72 3.40 1.35
CA LEU A 46 -1.85 3.63 -0.09
C LEU A 46 -2.77 4.82 -0.40
N GLY A 47 -3.92 4.93 0.26
CA GLY A 47 -4.84 6.06 0.09
C GLY A 47 -4.20 7.41 0.47
N LEU A 48 -3.46 7.45 1.58
CA LEU A 48 -2.72 8.64 2.00
C LEU A 48 -1.58 8.97 1.05
N ALA A 49 -0.86 7.97 0.54
CA ALA A 49 0.19 8.20 -0.44
C ALA A 49 -0.36 8.76 -1.76
N GLU A 50 -1.54 8.30 -2.20
CA GLU A 50 -2.22 8.88 -3.37
C GLU A 50 -2.65 10.32 -3.12
N LEU A 51 -3.23 10.61 -1.95
CA LEU A 51 -3.61 11.97 -1.57
C LEU A 51 -2.40 12.91 -1.52
N ALA A 52 -1.29 12.47 -0.92
CA ALA A 52 -0.06 13.23 -0.83
C ALA A 52 0.56 13.47 -2.22
N ALA A 53 0.59 12.43 -3.07
CA ALA A 53 1.07 12.53 -4.45
C ALA A 53 0.18 13.44 -5.31
N GLY A 54 -1.15 13.34 -5.16
CA GLY A 54 -2.15 14.20 -5.81
C GLY A 54 -1.96 15.66 -5.43
N TYR A 55 -1.82 15.92 -4.13
CA TYR A 55 -1.56 17.26 -3.60
C TYR A 55 -0.24 17.84 -4.12
N ALA A 56 0.86 17.08 -4.06
CA ALA A 56 2.16 17.52 -4.55
C ALA A 56 2.19 17.77 -6.07
N ALA A 57 1.43 16.99 -6.85
CA ALA A 57 1.32 17.15 -8.29
C ALA A 57 0.27 18.19 -8.72
N GLY A 58 -0.47 18.79 -7.78
CA GLY A 58 -1.58 19.71 -8.08
C GLY A 58 -2.72 19.06 -8.88
N ARG A 59 -2.88 17.73 -8.79
CA ARG A 59 -3.90 16.98 -9.54
C ARG A 59 -4.92 16.37 -8.60
N ALA A 60 -6.16 16.25 -9.08
CA ALA A 60 -7.23 15.63 -8.31
C ALA A 60 -6.87 14.15 -7.96
N PRO A 61 -7.21 13.69 -6.74
CA PRO A 61 -7.05 12.29 -6.34
C PRO A 61 -7.72 11.36 -7.36
N GLY A 62 -7.11 10.21 -7.66
CA GLY A 62 -7.66 9.27 -8.64
C GLY A 62 -7.29 9.54 -10.10
N THR A 63 -6.58 10.63 -10.40
CA THR A 63 -6.13 10.96 -11.77
C THR A 63 -4.69 10.55 -12.08
N LEU A 64 -3.86 10.32 -11.05
CA LEU A 64 -2.44 9.94 -11.20
C LEU A 64 -2.24 8.45 -11.44
N VAL A 65 -3.12 7.61 -10.88
CA VAL A 65 -3.06 6.16 -10.92
C VAL A 65 -4.45 5.65 -11.27
N GLY A 66 -4.57 4.90 -12.36
CA GLY A 66 -5.84 4.28 -12.74
C GLY A 66 -6.33 3.31 -11.66
N MET A 67 -7.63 3.03 -11.65
CA MET A 67 -8.21 1.98 -10.79
C MET A 67 -7.45 0.64 -10.87
N PRO A 68 -7.02 0.16 -12.06
CA PRO A 68 -6.26 -1.10 -12.15
C PRO A 68 -4.92 -1.05 -11.42
N GLY A 69 -4.19 0.07 -11.51
CA GLY A 69 -2.90 0.25 -10.84
C GLY A 69 -3.03 0.33 -9.32
N ARG A 70 -4.08 1.01 -8.83
CA ARG A 70 -4.40 1.08 -7.39
C ARG A 70 -4.74 -0.27 -6.81
N PHE A 71 -5.55 -1.05 -7.54
CA PHE A 71 -5.91 -2.39 -7.12
C PHE A 71 -4.69 -3.32 -7.07
N LEU A 72 -3.84 -3.27 -8.09
CA LEU A 72 -2.57 -4.00 -8.12
C LEU A 72 -1.65 -3.62 -6.96
N ALA A 73 -1.50 -2.34 -6.66
CA ALA A 73 -0.67 -1.87 -5.55
C ALA A 73 -1.16 -2.40 -4.20
N PHE A 74 -2.48 -2.40 -3.99
CA PHE A 74 -3.09 -2.98 -2.79
C PHE A 74 -2.90 -4.48 -2.70
N VAL A 75 -3.22 -5.23 -3.77
CA VAL A 75 -3.06 -6.69 -3.81
C VAL A 75 -1.61 -7.08 -3.54
N ILE A 76 -0.65 -6.42 -4.20
CA ILE A 76 0.77 -6.68 -4.01
C ILE A 76 1.19 -6.33 -2.57
N GLY A 77 0.75 -5.19 -2.03
CA GLY A 77 1.02 -4.83 -0.64
C GLY A 77 0.51 -5.86 0.37
N VAL A 78 -0.71 -6.37 0.18
CA VAL A 78 -1.26 -7.44 1.03
C VAL A 78 -0.49 -8.75 0.85
N CYS A 79 -0.15 -9.14 -0.38
CA CYS A 79 0.67 -10.33 -0.62
C CYS A 79 2.04 -10.23 0.06
N VAL A 80 2.70 -9.06 0.00
CA VAL A 80 3.99 -8.83 0.68
C VAL A 80 3.81 -8.83 2.19
N PHE A 81 2.72 -8.25 2.71
CA PHE A 81 2.41 -8.33 4.13
C PHE A 81 2.26 -9.79 4.60
N LEU A 82 1.44 -10.59 3.91
CA LEU A 82 1.21 -12.01 4.23
C LEU A 82 2.50 -12.83 4.11
N LEU A 83 3.33 -12.53 3.11
CA LEU A 83 4.63 -13.14 2.96
C LEU A 83 5.54 -12.77 4.14
N GLY A 84 5.62 -11.49 4.48
CA GLY A 84 6.37 -11.01 5.63
C GLY A 84 5.88 -11.63 6.94
N GLU A 85 4.57 -11.75 7.14
CA GLU A 85 3.99 -12.38 8.33
C GLU A 85 4.40 -13.85 8.47
N ARG A 86 4.58 -14.56 7.36
CA ARG A 86 4.95 -15.97 7.36
C ARG A 86 6.45 -16.20 7.58
N TYR A 87 7.30 -15.27 7.14
CA TYR A 87 8.76 -15.48 7.10
C TYR A 87 9.57 -14.57 8.03
N LEU A 88 9.00 -13.47 8.53
CA LEU A 88 9.60 -12.63 9.56
C LEU A 88 9.13 -13.09 10.94
#